data_AF-A0A7J3XV02-F1
#
_entry.id   AF-A0A7J3XV02-F1
#
_cell.length_a   1.000
_cell.length_b   1.000
_cell.length_c   1.000
_cell.angle_alpha   90.00
_cell.angle_beta   90.00
_cell.angle_gamma   90.00
#
_symmetry.space_group_name_H-M   'P 1'
#
loop_
_entity.id
_entity.type
_entity.pdbx_description
1 polymer ?
#
loop_
_entity_poly.entity_id
_entity_poly.type
_entity_poly.pdbx_seq_one_letter_code
_entity_poly.pdbx_strand_id
1 'polypeptide(L)' 'MGLKPMGRRVFRTVEGKLVEREVGEALIECEGERATTIVVFAEEGDVEVLGVHALEGLGLEVDPTTKELRKSEAILAL' A
#
# COMPACT_ATOMS: atom_id res chain seq x y z
N MET A 1 -10.29 10.21 -10.38
CA MET A 1 -9.12 9.38 -10.70
C MET A 1 -9.56 8.23 -11.58
N GLY A 2 -8.89 8.00 -12.72
CA GLY A 2 -9.31 7.04 -13.75
C GLY A 2 -8.77 5.62 -13.56
N LEU A 3 -8.42 5.23 -12.33
CA LEU A 3 -7.96 3.88 -12.04
C LEU A 3 -9.14 2.92 -12.16
N LYS A 4 -8.98 1.88 -12.98
CA LYS A 4 -9.99 0.84 -13.18
C LYS A 4 -9.59 -0.41 -12.39
N PRO A 5 -10.54 -1.05 -11.70
CA PRO A 5 -10.34 -2.38 -11.15
C PRO A 5 -9.81 -3.35 -12.22
N MET A 6 -8.82 -4.15 -11.83
CA MET A 6 -8.20 -5.19 -12.67
C MET A 6 -8.56 -6.59 -12.18
N GLY A 7 -9.08 -6.72 -10.96
CA GLY A 7 -9.50 -7.99 -10.38
C GLY A 7 -10.06 -7.84 -8.98
N ARG A 8 -10.31 -8.98 -8.33
CA ARG A 8 -10.78 -9.05 -6.94
C ARG A 8 -9.84 -9.93 -6.12
N ARG A 9 -9.63 -9.58 -4.85
CA ARG A 9 -8.85 -10.36 -3.90
C ARG A 9 -9.58 -10.46 -2.56
N VAL A 10 -9.41 -11.59 -1.88
CA VAL A 10 -9.92 -11.81 -0.52
C VAL A 10 -8.85 -11.42 0.49
N PHE A 11 -9.22 -10.59 1.45
CA PHE A 11 -8.39 -10.11 2.54
C PHE A 11 -8.97 -10.55 3.88
N ARG A 12 -8.09 -10.73 4.86
CA ARG A 12 -8.49 -10.95 6.26
C ARG A 12 -8.31 -9.64 7.02
N THR A 13 -9.40 -9.14 7.62
CA THR A 13 -9.34 -7.93 8.46
C THR A 13 -8.70 -8.22 9.82
N VAL A 14 -8.39 -7.16 10.56
CA VAL A 14 -7.89 -7.26 11.94
C VAL A 14 -8.87 -7.96 12.89
N GLU A 15 -10.17 -7.93 12.56
CA GLU A 15 -11.23 -8.66 13.29
C GLU A 15 -11.35 -10.13 12.85
N GLY A 16 -10.50 -10.59 11.92
CA GLY A 16 -10.52 -11.96 11.40
C GLY A 16 -11.58 -12.24 10.32
N LYS A 17 -12.35 -11.24 9.91
CA LYS A 17 -13.36 -11.38 8.85
C LYS A 17 -12.69 -11.48 7.49
N LEU A 18 -13.24 -12.30 6.60
CA LEU A 18 -12.85 -12.32 5.19
C LEU A 18 -13.69 -11.30 4.42
N VAL A 19 -13.02 -10.41 3.70
CA VAL A 19 -13.66 -9.42 2.83
C VAL A 19 -13.10 -9.56 1.42
N GLU A 20 -13.94 -9.40 0.42
CA GLU A 20 -13.50 -9.37 -0.98
C GLU A 20 -13.47 -7.92 -1.46
N ARG A 21 -12.36 -7.50 -2.07
CA ARG A 21 -12.16 -6.13 -2.56
C ARG A 21 -11.70 -6.14 -4.01
N GLU A 22 -12.11 -5.12 -4.74
CA GLU A 22 -11.52 -4.81 -6.03
C GLU A 22 -10.07 -4.33 -5.83
N VAL A 23 -9.20 -4.71 -6.77
CA VAL A 23 -7.80 -4.31 -6.78
C VAL A 23 -7.41 -3.79 -8.16
N GLY A 24 -6.41 -2.91 -8.20
CA GLY A 24 -5.85 -2.37 -9.43
C GLY A 24 -4.39 -1.97 -9.24
N GLU A 25 -3.80 -1.39 -10.27
CA GLU A 25 -2.43 -0.88 -10.25
C GLU A 25 -2.44 0.65 -10.36
N ALA A 26 -1.58 1.31 -9.58
CA ALA A 26 -1.44 2.76 -9.60
C ALA A 26 0.03 3.17 -9.50
N LEU A 27 0.38 4.26 -10.16
CA LEU A 27 1.58 5.04 -9.86
C LEU A 27 1.27 5.95 -8.67
N ILE A 28 2.05 5.83 -7.60
CA ILE A 28 1.91 6.63 -6.38
C ILE A 28 3.18 7.46 -6.14
N GLU A 29 3.03 8.53 -5.38
CA GLU A 29 4.12 9.38 -4.91
C GLU A 29 3.98 9.62 -3.40
N CYS A 30 5.06 9.49 -2.65
CA CYS A 30 5.11 9.78 -1.22
C CYS A 30 6.55 10.19 -0.83
N GLU A 31 6.70 11.24 -0.02
CA GLU A 31 8.01 11.78 0.38
C GLU A 31 8.97 12.04 -0.81
N GLY A 32 8.42 12.42 -1.98
CA GLY A 32 9.17 12.67 -3.22
C GLY A 32 9.61 11.42 -3.98
N GLU A 33 9.35 10.22 -3.47
CA GLU A 33 9.63 8.94 -4.14
C GLU A 33 8.41 8.47 -4.92
N ARG A 34 8.62 7.78 -6.05
CA ARG A 34 7.57 7.29 -6.94
C ARG A 34 7.68 5.80 -7.20
N ALA A 35 6.55 5.09 -7.12
CA ALA A 35 6.50 3.66 -7.37
C ALA A 35 5.16 3.24 -7.99
N THR A 36 5.18 2.12 -8.72
CA THR A 36 3.94 1.43 -9.10
C THR A 36 3.61 0.40 -8.04
N THR A 37 2.34 0.33 -7.61
CA THR A 37 1.91 -0.66 -6.61
C THR A 37 0.49 -1.13 -6.85
N ILE A 38 0.12 -2.23 -6.21
CA ILE A 38 -1.26 -2.70 -6.15
C ILE A 38 -2.02 -1.86 -5.15
N VAL A 39 -3.16 -1.32 -5.58
CA VAL A 39 -4.11 -0.59 -4.72
C VAL A 39 -5.34 -1.43 -4.49
N VAL A 40 -5.90 -1.32 -3.28
CA VAL A 40 -7.19 -1.91 -2.92
C VAL A 40 -8.22 -0.80 -2.95
N PHE A 41 -9.32 -1.01 -3.67
CA PHE A 41 -10.42 -0.04 -3.70
C PHE A 41 -11.19 -0.16 -2.38
N ALA A 42 -11.13 0.91 -1.58
CA ALA A 42 -11.73 1.01 -0.26
C ALA A 42 -13.26 1.19 -0.33
N GLU A 43 -13.96 0.75 0.70
CA GLU A 43 -15.38 1.02 0.92
C GLU A 43 -15.58 2.24 1.84
N GLU A 44 -16.80 2.75 1.92
CA GLU A 44 -17.12 3.86 2.82
C GLU A 44 -16.81 3.49 4.29
N GLY A 45 -16.03 4.33 4.96
CA GLY A 45 -15.59 4.13 6.35
C GLY A 45 -14.27 3.37 6.51
N ASP A 46 -13.69 2.83 5.43
CA ASP A 46 -12.34 2.28 5.47
C ASP A 46 -11.30 3.40 5.69
N VAL A 47 -10.25 3.08 6.44
CA VAL A 47 -9.11 4.00 6.66
C VAL A 47 -8.15 3.92 5.47
N GLU A 48 -7.59 5.06 5.08
CA GLU A 48 -6.50 5.10 4.10
C GLU A 48 -5.22 4.54 4.72
N VAL A 49 -4.66 3.50 4.10
CA VAL A 49 -3.47 2.81 4.62
C VAL A 49 -2.43 2.68 3.52
N LEU A 50 -1.20 3.09 3.84
CA LEU A 50 -0.02 2.80 3.03
C LEU A 50 0.59 1.47 3.50
N GLY A 51 0.38 0.41 2.72
CA GLY A 51 0.85 -0.93 3.05
C GLY A 51 2.36 -1.11 2.86
N VAL A 52 2.93 -2.13 3.50
CA VAL A 52 4.37 -2.45 3.44
C VAL A 52 4.88 -2.69 2.01
N HIS A 53 4.05 -3.28 1.14
CA HIS A 53 4.41 -3.48 -0.27
C HIS A 53 4.58 -2.15 -1.03
N ALA A 54 3.77 -1.14 -0.70
CA ALA A 54 3.91 0.19 -1.29
C ALA A 54 5.15 0.91 -0.73
N LEU A 55 5.39 0.82 0.58
CA LEU A 55 6.59 1.36 1.23
C LEU A 55 7.87 0.77 0.64
N GLU A 56 7.93 -0.55 0.48
CA GLU A 56 9.08 -1.25 -0.13
C GLU A 56 9.33 -0.76 -1.57
N GLY A 57 8.27 -0.67 -2.39
CA GLY A 57 8.39 -0.15 -3.75
C GLY A 57 8.85 1.31 -3.82
N LEU A 58 8.51 2.12 -2.81
CA LEU A 58 8.95 3.51 -2.66
C LEU A 58 10.36 3.65 -2.07
N GLY A 59 10.98 2.55 -1.61
CA GLY A 59 12.25 2.61 -0.87
C GLY A 59 12.12 3.30 0.49
N LEU A 60 10.95 3.20 1.11
CA LEU A 60 10.62 3.81 2.40
C LEU A 60 10.37 2.72 3.46
N GLU A 61 10.59 3.09 4.71
CA GLU A 61 10.22 2.29 5.88
C GLU A 61 9.73 3.20 7.01
N VAL A 62 9.00 2.62 7.97
CA VAL A 62 8.57 3.34 9.18
C VAL A 62 9.64 3.18 10.26
N ASP A 63 10.15 4.28 10.80
CA ASP A 63 10.99 4.25 11.99
C ASP A 63 10.15 3.77 13.19
N PRO A 64 10.49 2.66 13.85
CA PRO A 64 9.67 2.11 14.93
C PRO A 64 9.66 2.99 16.20
N THR A 65 10.60 3.92 16.33
CA THR A 65 10.73 4.82 17.48
C THR A 65 9.94 6.10 17.25
N THR A 66 10.16 6.77 16.11
CA THR A 66 9.50 8.05 15.81
C THR A 66 8.14 7.88 15.15
N LYS A 67 7.90 6.71 14.53
CA LYS A 67 6.73 6.40 13.69
C LYS A 67 6.64 7.25 12.41
N GLU A 68 7.74 7.85 12.00
CA GLU A 68 7.84 8.63 10.77
C GLU A 68 8.40 7.78 9.64
N LEU A 69 8.16 8.23 8.40
CA LEU A 69 8.77 7.61 7.22
C LEU A 69 10.23 8.03 7.10
N ARG A 70 11.08 7.08 6.74
CA ARG A 70 12.48 7.33 6.38
C ARG A 70 12.85 6.50 5.15
N LYS A 71 13.94 6.90 4.49
CA LYS A 71 14.52 6.09 3.40
C LYS A 71 15.01 4.77 3.97
N SER A 72 14.62 3.68 3.32
CA SER A 72 15.13 2.36 3.71
C SER A 72 16.56 2.20 3.21
N GLU A 73 17.42 1.64 4.06
CA GLU A 73 18.78 1.27 3.71
C GLU A 73 18.83 -0.12 3.02
N ALA A 74 17.74 -0.88 3.09
CA ALA A 74 17.62 -2.22 2.53
C ALA A 74 16.41 -2.30 1.60
N ILE A 75 16.66 -2.07 0.32
CA ILE A 75 15.67 -2.25 -0.74
C ILE A 75 15.89 -3.62 -1.36
N LEU A 76 14.81 -4.26 -1.86
CA LEU A 76 14.91 -5.46 -2.68
C LEU A 76 15.95 -5.25 -3.78
N ALA A 77 17.11 -5.88 -3.60
CA ALA A 77 18.21 -5.91 -4.53
C ALA A 77 18.52 -7.38 -4.86
N LEU A 78 19.02 -7.61 -6.07
CA LEU A 78 19.40 -8.93 -6.57
C LEU A 78 20.32 -9.69 -5.60
#